data_AF-A0AA44FCS4-F1
#
_entry.id   AF-A0AA44FCS4-F1
#
_cell.length_a   1.000
_cell.length_b   1.000
_cell.length_c   1.000
_cell.angle_alpha   90.00
_cell.angle_beta   90.00
_cell.angle_gamma   90.00
#
_symmetry.space_group_name_H-M   'P 1'
#
loop_
_entity.id
_entity.type
_entity.pdbx_description
1 polymer ?
#
loop_
_entity_poly.entity_id
_entity_poly.type
_entity_poly.pdbx_seq_one_letter_code
_entity_poly.pdbx_strand_id
1 'polypeptide(L)'
;MSGRIVVSVILCGLQCQPADLRIWDGDTFRVGSSRGEAFRIFNIDAPEIEGRCRYESDLAQQSKRRLADLLEKRRVQIRRLHKDRYGRTLAAISVDGHDVGDLLVREGLARTWSGRREPWC
;
A
#
# COMPACT_ATOMS: atom_id res chain seq x y z
N MET A 1 4.96 -6.05 -18.17
CA MET A 1 6.14 -5.41 -17.57
C MET A 1 5.73 -4.81 -16.24
N SER A 2 6.05 -5.45 -15.11
CA SER A 2 5.68 -4.96 -13.77
C SER A 2 6.58 -3.80 -13.37
N GLY A 3 6.28 -2.61 -13.90
CA GLY A 3 6.95 -1.38 -13.50
C GLY A 3 6.63 -1.04 -12.05
N ARG A 4 7.61 -0.52 -11.31
CA ARG A 4 7.35 0.15 -10.02
C ARG A 4 6.65 1.47 -10.33
N ILE A 5 5.46 1.67 -9.77
CA ILE A 5 4.77 2.96 -9.89
C ILE A 5 5.40 3.89 -8.86
N VAL A 6 5.81 5.07 -9.29
CA VAL A 6 6.30 6.13 -8.40
C VAL A 6 5.22 7.19 -8.36
N VAL A 7 4.82 7.57 -7.15
CA VAL A 7 3.84 8.65 -6.91
C VAL A 7 4.45 9.71 -6.04
N SER A 8 4.13 10.98 -6.30
CA SER A 8 4.57 12.10 -5.48
C SER A 8 3.45 12.52 -4.55
N VAL A 9 3.75 12.65 -3.26
CA VAL A 9 2.77 12.91 -2.21
C VAL A 9 3.26 14.01 -1.28
N ILE A 10 2.34 14.51 -0.44
CA ILE A 10 2.69 15.33 0.71
C ILE A 10 2.50 14.47 1.97
N LEU A 11 3.59 13.99 2.57
CA LEU A 11 3.53 13.25 3.82
C LEU A 11 3.35 14.23 4.99
N CYS A 12 2.29 14.06 5.76
CA CYS A 12 1.97 14.91 6.90
C CYS A 12 2.13 14.14 8.21
N GLY A 13 3.06 14.60 9.05
CA GLY A 13 3.20 14.25 10.46
C GLY A 13 3.08 15.50 11.33
N LEU A 14 4.14 15.85 12.08
CA LEU A 14 4.26 17.16 12.73
C LEU A 14 4.33 18.30 11.71
N GLN A 15 4.93 18.04 10.56
CA GLN A 15 5.00 18.92 9.41
C GLN A 15 4.68 18.13 8.14
N CYS A 16 4.23 18.83 7.11
CA CYS A 16 3.96 18.26 5.80
C CYS A 16 5.17 18.46 4.89
N GLN A 17 5.69 17.37 4.30
CA GLN A 17 6.84 17.40 3.42
C GLN A 17 6.57 16.63 2.13
N PRO A 18 7.09 17.10 0.97
CA PRO A 18 7.02 16.34 -0.26
C PRO A 18 7.83 15.05 -0.15
N ALA A 19 7.30 13.96 -0.72
CA ALA A 19 8.00 12.69 -0.79
C ALA A 19 7.55 11.90 -2.02
N ASP A 20 8.44 11.04 -2.52
CA ASP A 20 8.08 10.04 -3.52
C ASP A 20 7.85 8.69 -2.85
N LEU A 21 6.75 8.04 -3.22
CA LEU A 21 6.44 6.68 -2.83
C LEU A 21 6.64 5.75 -4.01
N ARG A 22 7.32 4.61 -3.78
CA ARG A 22 7.42 3.52 -4.74
C ARG A 22 6.44 2.42 -4.37
N ILE A 23 5.39 2.26 -5.17
CA ILE A 23 4.34 1.26 -4.94
C ILE A 23 4.80 -0.10 -5.45
N TRP A 24 4.83 -1.09 -4.58
CA TRP A 24 5.27 -2.45 -4.89
C TRP A 24 4.10 -3.30 -5.37
N ASP A 25 3.05 -3.38 -4.55
CA ASP A 25 1.79 -4.10 -4.73
C ASP A 25 0.63 -3.29 -4.09
N GLY A 26 -0.53 -3.91 -3.85
CA GLY A 26 -1.72 -3.25 -3.32
C GLY A 26 -1.71 -2.94 -1.82
N ASP A 27 -0.72 -3.41 -1.05
CA ASP A 27 -0.60 -3.11 0.38
C ASP A 27 0.81 -2.65 0.80
N THR A 28 1.78 -2.69 -0.11
CA THR A 28 3.19 -2.43 0.17
C THR A 28 3.77 -1.30 -0.68
N PHE A 29 4.43 -0.34 -0.04
CA PHE A 29 5.17 0.73 -0.70
C PHE A 29 6.43 1.13 0.06
N ARG A 30 7.32 1.90 -0.58
CA ARG A 30 8.51 2.49 0.06
C ARG A 30 8.49 4.00 -0.03
N VAL A 31 8.87 4.69 1.05
CA VAL A 31 9.10 6.14 1.06
C VAL A 31 10.57 6.42 0.74
N GLY A 32 10.85 7.25 -0.27
CA GLY A 32 12.21 7.69 -0.60
C GLY A 32 12.99 6.77 -1.54
N SER A 33 14.32 6.67 -1.38
CA SER A 33 15.21 5.89 -2.28
C SER A 33 15.06 4.37 -2.12
N SER A 34 15.84 3.56 -2.85
CA SER A 34 15.78 2.08 -2.74
C SER A 34 16.13 1.57 -1.33
N ARG A 35 16.83 2.40 -0.54
CA ARG A 35 17.14 2.17 0.89
C ARG A 35 16.12 2.80 1.85
N GLY A 36 15.04 3.37 1.31
CA GLY A 36 13.98 4.00 2.09
C GLY A 36 13.14 3.01 2.90
N GLU A 37 12.37 3.54 3.85
CA GLU A 37 11.51 2.75 4.73
C GLU A 37 10.40 2.06 3.92
N ALA A 38 10.27 0.73 4.08
CA ALA A 38 9.18 -0.04 3.50
C ALA A 38 8.00 -0.10 4.46
N PHE A 39 6.81 0.08 3.91
CA PHE A 39 5.55 0.07 4.63
C PHE A 39 4.66 -1.04 4.11
N ARG A 40 3.91 -1.67 5.03
CA ARG A 40 2.74 -2.49 4.72
C ARG A 40 1.52 -1.89 5.41
N ILE A 41 0.42 -1.73 4.67
CA ILE A 41 -0.86 -1.27 5.22
C ILE A 41 -1.36 -2.32 6.21
N PHE A 42 -1.62 -1.90 7.45
CA PHE A 42 -1.78 -2.84 8.56
C PHE A 42 -3.09 -3.64 8.57
N ASN A 43 -4.19 -3.04 8.08
CA ASN A 43 -5.55 -3.56 8.18
C ASN A 43 -5.99 -4.39 6.97
N ILE A 44 -5.11 -4.60 5.99
CA ILE A 44 -5.47 -5.31 4.75
C ILE A 44 -4.44 -6.38 4.35
N ASP A 45 -4.86 -7.27 3.47
CA ASP A 45 -4.01 -8.09 2.62
C ASP A 45 -4.40 -7.82 1.16
N ALA A 46 -3.41 -7.48 0.33
CA ALA A 46 -3.61 -7.34 -1.11
C ALA A 46 -3.04 -8.55 -1.86
N PRO A 47 -3.55 -8.86 -3.06
CA PRO A 47 -2.97 -9.89 -3.92
C PRO A 47 -1.52 -9.56 -4.30
N GLU A 48 -0.67 -10.58 -4.37
CA GLU A 48 0.72 -10.42 -4.74
C GLU A 48 0.86 -10.28 -6.26
N ILE A 49 1.82 -9.46 -6.71
CA ILE A 49 2.04 -9.19 -8.14
C ILE A 49 2.39 -10.48 -8.91
N GLU A 50 3.17 -11.36 -8.28
CA GLU A 50 3.47 -12.70 -8.79
C GLU A 50 2.43 -13.70 -8.28
N GLY A 51 1.15 -13.39 -8.50
CA GLY A 51 0.02 -14.22 -8.10
C GLY A 51 0.10 -15.65 -8.65
N ARG A 52 -0.52 -16.59 -7.93
CA ARG A 52 -0.53 -18.03 -8.25
C ARG A 52 -1.43 -18.39 -9.42
N CYS A 53 -2.43 -17.56 -9.71
CA CYS A 53 -3.33 -17.69 -10.83
C CYS A 53 -3.57 -16.34 -11.50
N ARG A 54 -4.06 -16.37 -12.75
CA ARG A 54 -4.31 -15.16 -13.54
C ARG A 54 -5.24 -14.16 -12.85
N TYR A 55 -6.28 -14.66 -12.17
CA TYR A 55 -7.19 -13.82 -11.40
C TYR A 55 -6.46 -13.02 -10.31
N GLU A 56 -5.58 -13.68 -9.54
CA GLU A 56 -4.78 -13.03 -8.50
C GLU A 56 -3.85 -11.96 -9.11
N SER A 57 -3.14 -12.27 -10.19
CA SER A 57 -2.24 -11.32 -10.85
C SER A 57 -2.98 -10.12 -11.43
N ASP A 58 -4.15 -10.33 -12.05
CA ASP A 58 -4.99 -9.27 -12.59
C ASP A 58 -5.52 -8.36 -11.47
N LEU A 59 -5.94 -8.94 -10.34
CA LEU A 59 -6.40 -8.19 -9.17
C LEU A 59 -5.24 -7.44 -8.48
N ALA A 60 -4.06 -8.06 -8.39
CA ALA A 60 -2.84 -7.43 -7.84
C ALA A 60 -2.49 -6.16 -8.62
N GLN A 61 -2.56 -6.21 -9.95
CA GLN A 61 -2.24 -5.07 -10.79
C GLN A 61 -3.28 -3.95 -10.67
N GLN A 62 -4.55 -4.29 -10.49
CA GLN A 62 -5.63 -3.32 -10.22
C GLN A 62 -5.44 -2.66 -8.85
N SER A 63 -5.22 -3.47 -7.82
CA SER A 63 -4.99 -3.01 -6.44
C SER A 63 -3.78 -2.07 -6.35
N LYS A 64 -2.66 -2.44 -6.97
CA LYS A 64 -1.46 -1.60 -7.07
C LYS A 64 -1.70 -0.25 -7.75
N ARG A 65 -2.42 -0.24 -8.88
CA ARG A 65 -2.75 1.01 -9.59
C ARG A 65 -3.65 1.88 -8.75
N ARG A 66 -4.66 1.28 -8.11
CA ARG A 66 -5.57 2.01 -7.27
C ARG A 66 -4.89 2.62 -6.05
N LEU A 67 -4.00 1.88 -5.39
CA LEU A 67 -3.20 2.42 -4.31
C LEU A 67 -2.37 3.63 -4.77
N ALA A 68 -1.78 3.57 -5.97
CA ALA A 68 -1.08 4.72 -6.54
C ALA A 68 -2.02 5.91 -6.74
N ASP A 69 -3.18 5.70 -7.37
CA ASP A 69 -4.17 6.76 -7.63
C ASP A 69 -4.72 7.41 -6.35
N LEU A 70 -4.91 6.62 -5.29
CA LEU A 70 -5.36 7.11 -3.99
C LEU A 70 -4.33 8.02 -3.31
N LEU A 71 -3.04 7.80 -3.56
CA LEU A 71 -1.96 8.51 -2.88
C LEU A 71 -1.43 9.70 -3.70
N GLU A 72 -1.41 9.59 -5.04
CA GLU A 72 -0.80 10.56 -5.95
C GLU A 72 -1.33 11.98 -5.75
N LYS A 73 -0.40 12.92 -5.51
CA LYS A 73 -0.65 14.35 -5.26
C LYS A 73 -1.58 14.64 -4.09
N ARG A 74 -1.68 13.71 -3.13
CA ARG A 74 -2.51 13.87 -1.92
C ARG A 74 -1.71 14.10 -0.66
N ARG A 75 -2.41 14.54 0.39
CA ARG A 75 -1.90 14.62 1.76
C ARG A 75 -2.06 13.26 2.42
N VAL A 76 -0.95 12.58 2.63
CA VAL A 76 -0.90 11.22 3.16
C VAL A 76 -0.38 11.27 4.59
N GLN A 77 -1.08 10.63 5.51
CA GLN A 77 -0.64 10.45 6.89
C GLN A 77 -0.25 8.98 7.10
N ILE A 78 0.88 8.77 7.77
CA ILE A 78 1.41 7.45 8.07
C ILE A 78 1.53 7.31 9.58
N ARG A 79 0.63 6.52 10.18
CA ARG A 79 0.71 6.17 11.60
C ARG A 79 1.39 4.81 11.74
N ARG A 80 2.67 4.84 12.12
CA ARG A 80 3.51 3.65 12.33
C ARG A 80 3.04 2.87 13.56
N LEU A 81 2.96 1.55 13.44
CA LEU A 81 2.54 0.66 14.53
C LEU A 81 3.72 -0.17 15.04
N HIS A 82 4.22 -1.10 14.24
CA HIS A 82 5.37 -1.94 14.57
C HIS A 82 6.06 -2.46 13.31
N LYS A 83 7.11 -3.25 13.47
CA LYS A 83 7.77 -3.96 12.36
C LYS A 83 7.17 -5.34 12.16
N ASP A 84 7.04 -5.76 10.90
CA ASP A 84 6.75 -7.15 10.58
C ASP A 84 8.03 -7.99 10.54
N ARG A 85 7.88 -9.32 10.39
CA ARG A 85 9.01 -10.27 10.32
C ARG A 85 9.97 -10.05 9.13
N TYR A 86 9.57 -9.24 8.15
CA TYR A 86 10.37 -8.91 6.98
C TYR A 86 11.02 -7.52 7.10
N GLY A 87 10.87 -6.85 8.25
CA GLY A 87 11.43 -5.53 8.52
C GLY A 87 10.64 -4.36 7.93
N ARG A 88 9.46 -4.61 7.34
CA ARG A 88 8.55 -3.54 6.89
C ARG A 88 7.87 -2.92 8.11
N THR A 89 7.61 -1.62 8.05
CA THR A 89 6.76 -0.94 9.02
C THR A 89 5.30 -1.23 8.71
N LEU A 90 4.60 -1.90 9.62
CA LEU A 90 3.14 -1.96 9.60
C LEU A 90 2.60 -0.60 10.04
N ALA A 91 1.73 -0.02 9.22
CA ALA A 91 1.21 1.32 9.45
C ALA A 91 -0.26 1.45 9.01
N ALA A 92 -0.98 2.31 9.71
CA ALA A 92 -2.26 2.84 9.24
C ALA A 92 -1.98 4.02 8.30
N ILE A 93 -2.57 3.97 7.11
CA ILE A 93 -2.36 4.95 6.05
C ILE A 93 -3.69 5.64 5.78
N SER A 94 -3.71 6.96 5.90
CA SER A 94 -4.89 7.75 5.58
C SER A 94 -4.58 8.83 4.56
N VAL A 95 -5.58 9.11 3.73
CA VAL A 95 -5.57 10.19 2.75
C VAL A 95 -6.80 11.05 2.95
N ASP A 96 -6.61 12.36 3.14
CA ASP A 96 -7.69 13.32 3.41
C ASP A 96 -8.71 12.81 4.44
N GLY A 97 -8.21 12.24 5.54
CA GLY A 97 -9.01 11.74 6.66
C GLY A 97 -9.64 10.35 6.46
N HIS A 98 -9.45 9.71 5.30
CA HIS A 98 -10.00 8.38 5.01
C HIS A 98 -8.92 7.30 5.08
N ASP A 99 -9.24 6.14 5.66
CA ASP A 99 -8.35 4.99 5.66
C ASP A 99 -8.21 4.38 4.25
N VAL A 100 -6.97 4.26 3.78
CA VAL A 100 -6.65 3.76 2.44
C VAL A 100 -6.95 2.27 2.32
N GLY A 101 -6.72 1.50 3.40
CA GLY A 101 -7.01 0.08 3.41
C GLY A 101 -8.51 -0.19 3.27
N ASP A 102 -9.33 0.54 4.02
CA ASP A 102 -10.80 0.41 3.95
C ASP A 102 -11.36 0.86 2.60
N LEU A 103 -10.72 1.81 1.91
CA LEU A 103 -11.06 2.18 0.54
C LEU A 103 -10.80 0.99 -0.42
N LEU A 104 -9.62 0.38 -0.36
CA LEU A 104 -9.27 -0.76 -1.21
C LEU A 104 -10.16 -1.98 -0.96
N VAL A 105 -10.50 -2.25 0.30
CA VAL A 105 -11.43 -3.33 0.66
C VAL A 105 -12.82 -3.09 0.10
N ARG A 106 -13.36 -1.87 0.26
CA ARG A 106 -14.69 -1.51 -0.29
C ARG A 106 -14.77 -1.64 -1.81
N GLU A 107 -13.65 -1.41 -2.49
CA GLU A 107 -13.55 -1.54 -3.94
C GLU A 107 -13.27 -2.98 -4.40
N GLY A 108 -13.15 -3.94 -3.47
CA GLY A 108 -12.87 -5.35 -3.78
C GLY A 108 -11.44 -5.62 -4.23
N LEU A 109 -10.50 -4.71 -3.94
CA LEU A 109 -9.10 -4.77 -4.37
C LEU A 109 -8.14 -5.26 -3.28
N ALA A 110 -8.64 -5.43 -2.06
CA ALA A 110 -7.94 -6.02 -0.94
C ALA A 110 -8.94 -6.73 -0.01
N ARG A 111 -8.45 -7.56 0.90
CA ARG A 111 -9.23 -8.17 2.00
C ARG A 111 -8.84 -7.52 3.32
N THR A 112 -9.76 -7.46 4.26
CA THR A 112 -9.42 -7.10 5.65
C THR A 112 -8.48 -8.14 6.23
N TRP A 113 -7.41 -7.69 6.89
CA TRP A 113 -6.42 -8.58 7.50
C TRP A 113 -7.05 -9.39 8.65
N SER A 114 -7.07 -10.72 8.50
CA SER A 114 -7.64 -11.66 9.48
C SER A 114 -6.60 -12.36 10.36
N GLY A 115 -5.34 -11.90 10.33
CA GLY A 115 -4.22 -12.52 11.05
C GLY A 115 -3.43 -13.55 10.25
N ARG A 116 -3.91 -13.94 9.06
CA ARG A 116 -3.20 -14.80 8.11
C ARG A 116 -3.52 -14.40 6.68
N ARG A 117 -2.62 -14.75 5.76
CA ARG A 117 -2.92 -14.67 4.32
C ARG A 117 -3.92 -15.75 3.93
N GLU A 118 -4.85 -15.35 3.07
CA GLU A 118 -5.81 -16.24 2.45
C GLU A 118 -5.55 -16.32 0.96
N PRO A 119 -5.83 -17.46 0.31
CA PRO A 119 -5.57 -17.60 -1.10
C PRO A 119 -6.59 -16.79 -1.93
N TRP A 120 -6.12 -16.24 -3.05
CA TRP A 120 -6.91 -15.48 -4.02
C TRP A 120 -7.46 -16.36 -5.15
N CYS A 121 -6.89 -17.55 -5.27
CA CYS A 121 -7.41 -18.72 -5.95
C CYS A 121 -8.00 -19.64 -4.86
#